data_AF-A0A2E4KKG2-F1
#
_entry.id   AF-A0A2E4KKG2-F1
#
_cell.length_a   1.000
_cell.length_b   1.000
_cell.length_c   1.000
_cell.angle_alpha   90.00
_cell.angle_beta   90.00
_cell.angle_gamma   90.00
#
_symmetry.space_group_name_H-M   'P 1'
#
loop_
_entity.id
_entity.type
_entity.pdbx_description
1 polymer ?
#
loop_
_entity_poly.entity_id
_entity_poly.type
_entity_poly.pdbx_seq_one_letter_code
_entity_poly.pdbx_strand_id
1 'polypeptide(L)'
;MVQGDDSPVVVWTNRGCGACVQAKRLLDSKRVTYKERRLKNTPEVQRAFARATGGARTVPQIIVGGRSVGGFDDLLNLDRSGELDVLLGRAQPSEKPSLWNRLKNALHR
;
A
#
# COMPACT_ATOMS: atom_id res chain seq x y z
N MET A 1 -6.58 -14.98 20.10
CA MET A 1 -6.29 -15.45 18.73
C MET A 1 -6.46 -14.27 17.79
N VAL A 2 -5.41 -13.49 17.54
CA VAL A 2 -5.48 -12.38 16.58
C VAL A 2 -5.33 -13.00 15.20
N GLN A 3 -6.42 -13.02 14.43
CA GLN A 3 -6.44 -13.52 13.05
C GLN A 3 -5.37 -12.78 12.26
N GLY A 4 -4.38 -13.52 11.76
CA GLY A 4 -3.46 -13.04 10.73
C GLY A 4 -4.29 -12.66 9.52
N ASP A 5 -4.28 -11.39 9.16
CA ASP A 5 -4.78 -10.95 7.87
C ASP A 5 -3.73 -11.36 6.82
N ASP A 6 -3.76 -12.63 6.39
CA ASP A 6 -2.89 -13.16 5.32
C ASP A 6 -3.20 -12.57 3.94
N SER A 7 -4.13 -11.60 3.89
CA SER A 7 -4.41 -10.85 2.68
C SER A 7 -3.23 -9.92 2.37
N PRO A 8 -2.65 -9.98 1.16
CA PRO A 8 -1.53 -9.13 0.79
C PRO A 8 -1.88 -7.64 0.84
N VAL A 9 -3.17 -7.28 0.79
CA VAL A 9 -3.64 -5.90 0.96
C VAL A 9 -4.80 -5.84 1.94
N VAL A 10 -4.72 -4.92 2.91
CA VAL A 10 -5.78 -4.60 3.86
C VAL A 10 -6.10 -3.11 3.80
N VAL A 11 -7.38 -2.76 3.75
CA VAL A 11 -7.85 -1.37 3.72
C VAL A 11 -8.70 -1.11 4.95
N TRP A 12 -8.21 -0.26 5.84
CA TRP A 12 -8.97 0.23 6.98
C TRP A 12 -9.89 1.37 6.57
N THR A 13 -11.18 1.26 6.85
CA THR A 13 -12.21 2.21 6.42
C THR A 13 -13.13 2.63 7.56
N ASN A 14 -13.91 3.69 7.34
CA ASN A 14 -15.03 4.05 8.20
C ASN A 14 -16.27 4.45 7.36
N ARG A 15 -17.45 4.48 7.98
CA ARG A 15 -18.69 4.97 7.34
C ARG A 15 -18.53 6.45 6.93
N GLY A 16 -19.12 6.81 5.78
CA GLY A 16 -19.10 8.19 5.29
C GLY A 16 -17.75 8.70 4.79
N CYS A 17 -16.77 7.82 4.55
CA CYS A 17 -15.44 8.20 4.13
C CYS A 17 -15.29 8.19 2.60
N GLY A 18 -15.32 9.37 1.96
CA GLY A 18 -15.13 9.50 0.51
C GLY A 18 -13.75 9.04 0.03
N ALA A 19 -12.68 9.37 0.77
CA ALA A 19 -11.32 8.93 0.46
C ALA A 19 -11.17 7.40 0.51
N CYS A 20 -11.91 6.72 1.37
CA CYS A 20 -11.93 5.26 1.45
C CYS A 20 -12.55 4.64 0.18
N VAL A 21 -13.58 5.28 -0.37
CA VAL A 21 -14.17 4.86 -1.66
C VAL A 21 -13.16 5.04 -2.79
N GLN A 22 -12.42 6.15 -2.80
CA GLN A 22 -11.40 6.40 -3.83
C GLN A 22 -10.24 5.41 -3.75
N ALA A 23 -9.73 5.12 -2.55
CA ALA A 23 -8.70 4.10 -2.35
C ALA A 23 -9.12 2.72 -2.87
N LYS A 24 -10.35 2.30 -2.55
CA LYS A 24 -10.91 1.05 -3.05
C LYS A 24 -11.05 1.03 -4.56
N ARG A 25 -11.59 2.11 -5.16
CA ARG A 25 -11.69 2.25 -6.62
C ARG A 25 -10.34 2.15 -7.34
N LEU A 26 -9.29 2.73 -6.76
CA LEU A 26 -7.93 2.62 -7.30
C LEU A 26 -7.42 1.17 -7.25
N LEU A 27 -7.62 0.46 -6.14
CA LEU A 27 -7.27 -0.95 -6.04
C LEU A 27 -8.10 -1.84 -6.98
N ASP A 28 -9.40 -1.54 -7.10
CA ASP A 28 -10.34 -2.24 -8.00
C ASP A 28 -9.94 -2.03 -9.48
N SER A 29 -9.56 -0.82 -9.88
CA SER A 29 -9.13 -0.51 -11.26
C SER A 29 -7.86 -1.27 -11.63
N LYS A 30 -6.98 -1.50 -10.64
CA LYS A 30 -5.81 -2.37 -10.77
C LYS A 30 -6.14 -3.85 -10.63
N ARG A 31 -7.39 -4.24 -10.36
CA ARG A 31 -7.80 -5.64 -10.11
C ARG A 31 -7.03 -6.27 -8.94
N VAL A 32 -6.84 -5.52 -7.86
CA VAL A 32 -6.22 -6.01 -6.62
C VAL A 32 -7.31 -6.52 -5.68
N THR A 33 -7.19 -7.75 -5.20
CA THR A 33 -8.03 -8.24 -4.10
C THR A 33 -7.50 -7.72 -2.78
N TYR A 34 -8.38 -7.17 -1.94
CA TYR A 34 -8.04 -6.66 -0.61
C TYR A 34 -9.09 -7.03 0.42
N LYS A 35 -8.70 -7.03 1.69
CA LYS A 35 -9.61 -7.17 2.82
C LYS A 35 -9.98 -5.80 3.36
N GLU A 36 -11.27 -5.47 3.37
CA GLU A 36 -11.77 -4.25 4.01
C GLU A 36 -11.98 -4.48 5.51
N ARG A 37 -11.38 -3.64 6.35
CA ARG A 37 -11.59 -3.64 7.80
C ARG A 37 -12.19 -2.31 8.25
N ARG A 38 -13.46 -2.35 8.65
CA ARG A 38 -14.12 -1.15 9.18
C ARG A 38 -13.71 -0.88 10.62
N LEU A 39 -13.31 0.36 10.90
CA LEU A 39 -13.15 0.87 12.26
C LEU A 39 -14.51 0.87 12.97
N LYS A 40 -14.59 0.11 14.06
CA LYS A 40 -15.70 0.10 15.01
C LYS A 40 -15.23 0.76 16.30
N ASN A 41 -16.14 1.37 17.04
CA ASN A 41 -15.87 1.95 18.37
C ASN A 41 -15.73 0.89 19.47
N THR A 42 -14.97 -0.16 19.19
CA THR A 42 -14.62 -1.19 20.17
C THR A 42 -13.14 -1.07 20.50
N PRO A 43 -12.73 -1.20 21.78
CA PRO A 43 -11.32 -1.10 22.16
C PRO A 43 -10.42 -2.09 21.43
N GLU A 44 -10.94 -3.27 21.10
CA GLU A 44 -10.20 -4.29 20.36
C GLU A 44 -9.85 -3.84 18.94
N VAL A 45 -10.82 -3.31 18.20
CA VAL A 45 -10.61 -2.84 16.82
C VAL A 45 -9.70 -1.62 16.80
N GLN A 46 -9.84 -0.70 17.75
CA GLN A 46 -8.96 0.47 17.88
C GLN A 46 -7.51 0.05 18.16
N ARG A 47 -7.30 -0.93 19.04
CA ARG A 47 -5.97 -1.50 19.30
C ARG A 47 -5.40 -2.21 18.07
N ALA A 48 -6.22 -2.95 17.33
CA ALA A 48 -5.78 -3.62 16.10
C ALA A 48 -5.39 -2.60 15.01
N PHE A 49 -6.19 -1.54 14.85
CA PHE A 49 -5.90 -0.44 13.93
C PHE A 49 -4.60 0.25 14.29
N ALA A 50 -4.44 0.70 15.55
CA ALA A 50 -3.24 1.37 16.00
C ALA A 50 -1.97 0.53 15.81
N ARG A 51 -2.04 -0.79 16.07
CA ARG A 51 -0.91 -1.70 15.80
C ARG A 51 -0.59 -1.83 14.32
N ALA A 52 -1.61 -1.98 13.47
CA ALA A 52 -1.42 -2.17 12.04
C ALA A 52 -0.85 -0.93 11.34
N THR A 53 -1.19 0.27 11.84
CA THR A 53 -0.89 1.55 11.17
C THR A 53 0.23 2.35 11.83
N GLY A 54 0.85 1.83 12.89
CA GLY A 54 1.85 2.57 13.67
C GLY A 54 1.26 3.77 14.42
N GLY A 55 -0.01 3.70 14.82
CA GLY A 55 -0.68 4.76 15.59
C GLY A 55 -1.38 5.83 14.75
N ALA A 56 -1.68 5.57 13.48
CA ALA A 56 -2.48 6.48 12.66
C ALA A 56 -3.84 6.79 13.31
N ARG A 57 -4.42 7.95 12.98
CA ARG A 57 -5.68 8.44 13.56
C ARG A 57 -6.80 8.65 12.54
N THR A 58 -6.50 8.54 11.26
CA THR A 58 -7.40 8.85 10.15
C THR A 58 -7.55 7.66 9.22
N VAL A 59 -8.67 7.61 8.50
CA VAL A 59 -8.93 6.64 7.43
C VAL A 59 -8.95 7.35 6.07
N PRO A 60 -8.66 6.64 4.96
CA PRO A 60 -8.26 5.23 4.91
C PRO A 60 -6.84 5.00 5.45
N GLN A 61 -6.54 3.76 5.84
CA GLN A 61 -5.15 3.30 6.02
C GLN A 61 -4.97 2.00 5.25
N ILE A 62 -3.99 1.99 4.35
CA ILE A 62 -3.71 0.86 3.48
C ILE A 62 -2.47 0.13 4.00
N ILE A 63 -2.59 -1.18 4.12
CA ILE A 63 -1.49 -2.08 4.47
C ILE A 63 -1.24 -2.96 3.25
N VAL A 64 0.02 -3.07 2.81
CA VAL A 64 0.45 -3.95 1.70
C VAL A 64 1.59 -4.82 2.18
N GLY A 65 1.47 -6.14 2.05
CA GLY A 65 2.49 -7.10 2.49
C GLY A 65 2.85 -6.97 3.97
N GLY A 66 1.89 -6.62 4.83
CA GLY A 66 2.11 -6.36 6.26
C GLY A 66 2.76 -5.01 6.59
N ARG A 67 3.08 -4.17 5.60
CA ARG A 67 3.65 -2.83 5.78
C ARG A 67 2.58 -1.75 5.63
N SER A 68 2.58 -0.77 6.52
CA SER A 68 1.69 0.39 6.40
C SER A 68 2.14 1.29 5.25
N VAL A 69 1.27 1.48 4.26
CA VAL A 69 1.45 2.41 3.14
C VAL A 69 1.02 3.82 3.53
N GLY A 70 -0.05 3.94 4.33
CA GLY A 70 -0.61 5.24 4.74
C GLY A 70 -1.99 5.48 4.16
N GLY A 71 -2.30 6.75 3.87
CA GLY A 71 -3.60 7.21 3.41
C GLY A 71 -3.84 7.03 1.91
N PHE A 72 -4.91 7.66 1.42
CA PHE A 72 -5.23 7.63 -0.02
C PHE A 72 -4.18 8.37 -0.86
N ASP A 73 -3.68 9.51 -0.39
CA ASP A 73 -2.67 10.28 -1.12
C ASP A 73 -1.35 9.51 -1.26
N ASP A 74 -0.93 8.81 -0.19
CA ASP A 74 0.26 7.95 -0.22
C ASP A 74 0.08 6.81 -1.23
N LEU A 75 -1.08 6.16 -1.22
CA LEU A 75 -1.42 5.11 -2.20
C LEU A 75 -1.39 5.65 -3.64
N LEU A 76 -1.98 6.83 -3.87
CA LEU A 76 -2.03 7.45 -5.18
C LEU A 76 -0.63 7.87 -5.67
N ASN A 77 0.22 8.36 -4.78
CA ASN A 77 1.60 8.70 -5.10
C ASN A 77 2.41 7.46 -5.50
N LEU A 78 2.25 6.34 -4.79
CA LEU A 78 2.88 5.07 -5.15
C LEU A 78 2.37 4.52 -6.49
N ASP A 79 1.09 4.68 -6.78
CA ASP A 79 0.54 4.28 -8.09
C ASP A 79 1.16 5.10 -9.22
N ARG A 80 1.22 6.43 -9.04
CA ARG A 80 1.82 7.34 -10.03
C ARG A 80 3.30 7.10 -10.25
N SER A 81 4.05 6.70 -9.23
CA SER A 81 5.47 6.36 -9.36
C SER A 81 5.71 4.96 -9.95
N GLY A 82 4.65 4.13 -10.06
CA GLY A 82 4.76 2.71 -10.41
C GLY A 82 5.25 1.82 -9.26
N GLU A 83 5.61 2.39 -8.12
CA GLU A 83 6.10 1.64 -6.95
C GLU A 83 5.00 0.77 -6.33
N LEU A 84 3.73 1.17 -6.45
CA LEU A 84 2.61 0.35 -6.01
C LEU A 84 2.60 -1.02 -6.70
N ASP A 85 2.88 -1.07 -8.01
CA ASP A 85 2.92 -2.35 -8.74
C ASP A 85 4.12 -3.21 -8.31
N VAL A 86 5.24 -2.59 -7.91
CA VAL A 86 6.37 -3.32 -7.30
C VAL A 86 5.98 -3.90 -5.95
N LEU A 87 5.33 -3.11 -5.08
CA LEU A 87 4.86 -3.58 -3.77
C LEU A 87 3.82 -4.68 -3.86
N LEU A 88 3.01 -4.69 -4.93
CA LEU A 88 2.04 -5.73 -5.23
C LEU A 88 2.65 -6.96 -5.92
N GLY A 89 3.96 -6.97 -6.20
CA GLY A 89 4.65 -8.05 -6.88
C GLY A 89 4.28 -8.19 -8.37
N ARG A 90 3.81 -7.11 -9.00
CA ARG A 90 3.32 -7.06 -10.38
C ARG A 90 4.33 -6.43 -11.36
N ALA A 91 5.33 -5.75 -10.83
CA ALA A 91 6.43 -5.18 -11.59
C ALA A 91 7.77 -5.46 -10.90
N GLN A 92 8.84 -5.52 -11.68
CA GLN A 92 10.20 -5.60 -11.14
C GLN A 92 10.67 -4.21 -10.68
N PRO A 93 11.44 -4.10 -9.58
CA PRO A 93 12.06 -2.83 -9.20
C PRO A 93 12.91 -2.31 -10.37
N SER A 94 12.77 -1.04 -10.73
CA SER A 94 13.52 -0.48 -11.84
C SER A 94 15.02 -0.40 -11.50
N GLU A 95 15.83 -1.24 -12.14
CA GLU A 95 17.29 -1.09 -12.15
C GLU A 95 17.63 0.19 -12.91
N LYS A 96 17.93 1.29 -12.21
CA LYS A 96 18.50 2.48 -12.86
C LYS A 96 19.81 2.05 -13.55
N PRO A 97 19.97 2.25 -14.87
CA PRO A 97 21.21 1.89 -15.54
C PRO A 97 22.33 2.74 -14.93
N SER A 98 23.32 2.08 -14.32
CA SER A 98 24.43 2.79 -13.71
C SER A 98 25.22 3.54 -14.78
N LEU A 99 25.64 4.78 -14.49
CA LEU A 99 26.56 5.55 -15.33
C LEU A 99 27.84 4.75 -15.65
N TRP A 100 28.22 3.84 -14.75
CA TRP A 100 29.35 2.93 -14.91
C TRP A 100 29.18 1.92 -16.05
N ASN A 101 27.97 1.42 -16.32
CA ASN A 101 27.73 0.53 -17.46
C ASN A 101 27.89 1.28 -18.80
N ARG A 102 27.62 2.59 -18.82
CA ARG A 102 27.81 3.43 -20.02
C ARG A 102 29.28 3.80 -20.23
N LEU A 103 30.03 4.00 -19.14
CA LEU A 103 31.47 4.30 -19.21
C LEU A 103 32.32 3.06 -19.57
N LYS A 104 32.00 1.87 -19.07
CA LYS A 104 32.76 0.63 -19.40
C LYS A 104 32.68 0.25 -20.88
N ASN A 105 31.54 0.44 -21.54
CA ASN A 105 31.40 0.16 -22.98
C ASN A 105 32.16 1.16 -23.88
N ALA A 106 32.57 2.32 -23.35
CA ALA A 106 33.36 3.31 -24.08
C ALA A 106 34.88 3.04 -24.01
N LEU A 107 35.34 2.22 -23.05
CA LEU A 107 36.76 1.95 -22.79
C LEU A 107 37.30 0.66 -23.45
N HIS A 108 36.48 -0.05 -24.23
CA HIS A 108 36.85 -1.24 -25.01
C HIS A 108 36.80 -1.01 -26.54
N ARG A 109 36.94 0.24 -27.00
CA ARG A 109 37.18 0.58 -28.41
C ARG A 109 38.59 1.08 -28.62
#